data_AF-A0AAD7DF71-F1
#
_entry.id   AF-A0AAD7DF71-F1
#
_cell.length_a   1.000
_cell.length_b   1.000
_cell.length_c   1.000
_cell.angle_alpha   90.00
_cell.angle_beta   90.00
_cell.angle_gamma   90.00
#
_symmetry.space_group_name_H-M   'P 1'
#
loop_
_entity.id
_entity.type
_entity.pdbx_description
1 polymer ?
#
loop_
_entity_poly.entity_id
_entity_poly.type
_entity_poly.pdbx_seq_one_letter_code
_entity_poly.pdbx_strand_id
1 'polypeptide(L)'
;SSQDALQWLKSKPDEWLLFFDNADDPNIDLNQYFPQCNHGNIIITSRNPGLCVYASSHSAVSDMEESDAVNLLLRSAAQDTTDHSQAIAAEIVKVLCYLPLAIIQAGAFISKSGKLDGYLALYATNKTRLLSQKPAQSHDNYAWTVYTTWQISFDQLSQQAKTFLQLCSFLHYQGISEDIFRNAAGYKIGPSSPSKEELQMPLDVLSQFSDPSGIWDPLCFMDVTSEIRAYSLITFHSEQNLFSIHPLV
;
A
#
# COMPACT_ATOMS: atom_id res chain seq x y z
N SER A 1 -12.42 -30.74 -1.39
CA SER A 1 -13.03 -29.40 -1.47
C SER A 1 -12.63 -28.58 -0.24
N SER A 2 -12.92 -27.27 -0.18
CA SER A 2 -12.72 -26.48 1.04
C SER A 2 -13.51 -27.07 2.22
N GLN A 3 -14.75 -27.51 2.00
CA GLN A 3 -15.58 -28.15 3.02
C GLN A 3 -14.93 -29.43 3.58
N ASP A 4 -14.34 -30.27 2.74
CA ASP A 4 -13.65 -31.49 3.22
C ASP A 4 -12.44 -31.14 4.09
N ALA A 5 -11.70 -30.09 3.74
CA ALA A 5 -10.56 -29.61 4.53
C ALA A 5 -11.01 -29.09 5.90
N LEU A 6 -12.12 -28.34 5.96
CA LEU A 6 -12.69 -27.86 7.22
C LEU A 6 -13.19 -29.01 8.11
N GLN A 7 -13.87 -30.00 7.52
CA GLN A 7 -14.28 -31.20 8.26
C GLN A 7 -13.09 -32.00 8.76
N TRP A 8 -12.04 -32.12 7.94
CA TRP A 8 -10.80 -32.78 8.33
C TRP A 8 -10.13 -32.08 9.51
N LEU A 9 -9.95 -30.74 9.46
CA LEU A 9 -9.39 -29.96 10.57
C LEU A 9 -10.23 -30.11 11.85
N LYS A 10 -11.57 -30.03 11.71
CA LYS A 10 -12.49 -30.24 12.82
C LYS A 10 -12.37 -31.63 13.44
N SER A 11 -12.09 -32.66 12.64
CA SER A 11 -11.96 -34.05 13.10
C SER A 11 -10.64 -34.37 13.79
N LYS A 12 -9.63 -33.48 13.73
CA LYS A 12 -8.33 -33.72 14.37
C LYS A 12 -8.44 -33.50 15.88
N PRO A 13 -7.90 -34.42 16.70
CA PRO A 13 -7.88 -34.24 18.15
C PRO A 13 -6.77 -33.30 18.62
N ASP A 14 -5.72 -33.11 17.82
CA ASP A 14 -4.57 -32.30 18.15
C ASP A 14 -4.75 -30.83 17.76
N GLU A 15 -4.01 -29.93 18.41
CA GLU A 15 -3.93 -28.54 18.00
C GLU A 15 -3.29 -28.41 16.61
N TRP A 16 -3.89 -27.54 15.79
CA TRP A 16 -3.40 -27.22 14.46
C TRP A 16 -3.27 -25.71 14.31
N LEU A 17 -2.52 -25.29 13.29
CA LEU A 17 -2.35 -23.90 12.91
C LEU A 17 -2.75 -23.75 11.45
N LEU A 18 -3.70 -22.86 11.17
CA LEU A 18 -4.16 -22.54 9.83
C LEU A 18 -3.71 -21.13 9.46
N PHE A 19 -3.10 -20.99 8.29
CA PHE A 19 -2.67 -19.72 7.75
C PHE A 19 -3.56 -19.32 6.58
N PHE A 20 -4.19 -18.16 6.69
CA PHE A 20 -4.76 -17.46 5.54
C PHE A 20 -3.76 -16.42 5.08
N ASP A 21 -2.98 -16.78 4.07
CA ASP A 21 -2.04 -15.88 3.44
C ASP A 21 -2.75 -14.95 2.45
N ASN A 22 -2.34 -13.68 2.44
CA ASN A 22 -2.78 -12.68 1.47
C ASN A 22 -4.31 -12.56 1.28
N ALA A 23 -5.08 -12.65 2.39
CA ALA A 23 -6.54 -12.63 2.41
C ALA A 23 -7.11 -11.21 2.23
N ASP A 24 -6.89 -10.62 1.06
CA ASP A 24 -7.13 -9.19 0.84
C ASP A 24 -8.52 -8.85 0.28
N ASP A 25 -9.18 -9.80 -0.40
CA ASP A 25 -10.43 -9.53 -1.10
C ASP A 25 -11.58 -9.23 -0.12
N PRO A 26 -12.11 -7.98 -0.09
CA PRO A 26 -13.17 -7.61 0.83
C PRO A 26 -14.52 -8.24 0.48
N ASN A 27 -14.68 -8.82 -0.72
CA ASN A 27 -15.91 -9.48 -1.14
C ASN A 27 -16.00 -10.94 -0.66
N ILE A 28 -14.91 -11.48 -0.10
CA ILE A 28 -14.88 -12.83 0.45
C ILE A 28 -15.12 -12.75 1.96
N ASP A 29 -16.26 -13.28 2.41
CA ASP A 29 -16.46 -13.54 3.84
C ASP A 29 -15.55 -14.68 4.27
N LEU A 30 -14.47 -14.34 4.98
CA LEU A 30 -13.48 -15.33 5.41
C LEU A 30 -14.04 -16.30 6.47
N ASN A 31 -15.08 -15.90 7.20
CA ASN A 31 -15.69 -16.70 8.28
C ASN A 31 -16.16 -18.07 7.79
N GLN A 32 -16.65 -18.15 6.55
CA GLN A 32 -17.12 -19.40 5.94
C GLN A 32 -16.01 -20.46 5.81
N TYR A 33 -14.75 -20.04 5.89
CA TYR A 33 -13.57 -20.90 5.83
C TYR A 33 -12.96 -21.20 7.20
N PHE A 34 -13.61 -20.81 8.31
CA PHE A 34 -13.11 -21.12 9.65
C PHE A 34 -13.65 -22.49 10.11
N PRO A 35 -12.78 -23.41 10.55
CA PRO A 35 -13.21 -24.66 11.16
C PRO A 35 -14.03 -24.37 12.41
N GLN A 36 -15.26 -24.89 12.46
CA GLN A 36 -16.18 -24.72 13.59
C GLN A 36 -15.81 -25.69 14.72
N CYS A 37 -14.73 -25.38 15.43
CA CYS A 37 -14.23 -26.10 16.61
C CYS A 37 -13.52 -25.15 17.59
N ASN A 38 -13.24 -25.64 18.80
CA ASN A 38 -12.59 -24.90 19.88
C ASN A 38 -11.11 -25.26 20.07
N HIS A 39 -10.55 -26.04 19.15
CA HIS A 39 -9.14 -26.41 19.09
C HIS A 39 -8.53 -25.90 17.78
N GLY A 40 -7.29 -25.43 17.86
CA GLY A 40 -6.57 -24.85 16.74
C GLY A 40 -6.47 -23.33 16.77
N ASN A 41 -5.51 -22.82 16.01
CA ASN A 41 -5.19 -21.40 15.92
C ASN A 41 -5.23 -20.96 14.45
N ILE A 42 -5.67 -19.73 14.20
CA ILE A 42 -5.73 -19.15 12.85
C ILE A 42 -4.85 -17.90 12.83
N ILE A 43 -3.94 -17.84 11.85
CA ILE A 43 -3.17 -16.62 11.53
C ILE A 43 -3.65 -16.13 10.17
N ILE A 44 -3.98 -14.84 10.10
CA ILE A 44 -4.41 -14.17 8.88
C ILE A 44 -3.39 -13.08 8.58
N THR A 45 -2.83 -13.09 7.38
CA THR A 45 -2.07 -11.96 6.84
C THR A 45 -2.92 -11.30 5.77
N SER A 46 -3.18 -10.01 5.91
CA SER A 46 -4.06 -9.27 5.00
C SER A 46 -3.75 -7.78 5.04
N ARG A 47 -3.99 -7.13 3.90
CA ARG A 47 -4.03 -5.67 3.71
C ARG A 47 -5.40 -5.08 4.02
N ASN A 48 -6.42 -5.92 4.20
CA ASN A 48 -7.79 -5.51 4.51
C ASN A 48 -7.95 -5.39 6.04
N PRO A 49 -8.00 -4.16 6.59
CA PRO A 49 -8.19 -3.96 8.03
C PRO A 49 -9.56 -4.43 8.53
N GLY A 50 -10.54 -4.64 7.64
CA GLY A 50 -11.86 -5.15 7.99
C GLY A 50 -11.83 -6.56 8.61
N LEU A 51 -10.79 -7.34 8.35
CA LEU A 51 -10.65 -8.69 8.93
C LEU A 51 -10.32 -8.67 10.43
N CYS A 52 -9.97 -7.52 11.01
CA CYS A 52 -9.73 -7.36 12.45
C CYS A 52 -10.95 -7.78 13.28
N VAL A 53 -12.17 -7.75 12.73
CA VAL A 53 -13.39 -8.24 13.39
C VAL A 53 -13.32 -9.71 13.79
N TYR A 54 -12.51 -10.51 13.07
CA TYR A 54 -12.34 -11.93 13.32
C TYR A 54 -11.18 -12.25 14.29
N ALA A 55 -10.33 -11.28 14.60
CA ALA A 55 -9.09 -11.51 15.33
C ALA A 55 -9.28 -11.27 16.84
N SER A 56 -8.80 -12.21 17.66
CA SER A 56 -8.67 -11.99 19.11
C SER A 56 -7.54 -11.02 19.46
N SER A 57 -6.56 -10.89 18.57
CA SER A 57 -5.46 -9.94 18.62
C SER A 57 -5.01 -9.61 17.20
N HIS A 58 -4.67 -8.36 16.94
CA HIS A 58 -4.12 -7.93 15.66
C HIS A 58 -2.88 -7.06 15.87
N SER A 59 -2.00 -7.01 14.87
CA SER A 59 -0.87 -6.09 14.86
C SER A 59 -0.67 -5.58 13.45
N ALA A 60 -0.63 -4.26 13.30
CA ALA A 60 -0.27 -3.65 12.03
C ALA A 60 1.23 -3.85 11.81
N VAL A 61 1.61 -4.30 10.62
CA VAL A 61 3.01 -4.33 10.20
C VAL A 61 3.37 -2.92 9.73
N SER A 62 4.16 -2.21 10.53
CA SER A 62 4.66 -0.87 10.19
C SER A 62 5.84 -0.94 9.23
N ASP A 63 6.30 0.24 8.80
CA ASP A 63 7.56 0.38 8.08
C ASP A 63 8.72 -0.23 8.89
N MET A 64 9.74 -0.68 8.17
CA MET A 64 10.92 -1.30 8.76
C MET A 64 11.75 -0.24 9.49
N GLU A 65 12.26 -0.58 10.68
CA GLU A 65 13.20 0.28 11.40
C GLU A 65 14.45 0.54 10.57
N GLU A 66 15.04 1.74 10.69
CA GLU A 66 16.18 2.17 9.86
C GLU A 66 17.34 1.18 9.93
N SER A 67 17.67 0.68 11.13
CA SER A 67 18.77 -0.29 11.32
C SER A 67 18.52 -1.61 10.60
N ASP A 68 17.28 -2.11 10.63
CA ASP A 68 16.89 -3.35 9.97
C ASP A 68 16.86 -3.17 8.45
N ALA A 69 16.39 -2.00 7.99
CA ALA A 69 16.38 -1.62 6.58
C ALA A 69 17.79 -1.54 6.00
N VAL A 70 18.72 -0.89 6.72
CA VAL A 70 20.14 -0.84 6.34
C VAL A 70 20.75 -2.24 6.29
N ASN A 71 20.49 -3.06 7.31
CA ASN A 71 20.97 -4.44 7.35
C ASN A 71 20.46 -5.26 6.16
N LEU A 72 19.16 -5.14 5.87
CA LEU A 72 18.52 -5.81 4.74
C LEU A 72 19.17 -5.37 3.41
N LEU A 73 19.36 -4.07 3.21
CA LEU A 73 19.98 -3.56 1.98
C LEU A 73 21.38 -4.12 1.77
N LEU A 74 22.24 -4.02 2.78
CA LEU A 74 23.64 -4.47 2.68
C LEU A 74 23.73 -5.97 2.42
N ARG A 75 22.90 -6.77 3.09
CA ARG A 75 22.80 -8.22 2.86
C ARG A 75 22.32 -8.54 1.45
N SER A 76 21.23 -7.91 0.99
CA SER A 76 20.72 -8.10 -0.37
C SER A 76 21.68 -7.60 -1.46
N ALA A 77 22.48 -6.58 -1.15
CA ALA A 77 23.51 -6.04 -2.02
C ALA A 77 24.83 -6.84 -2.03
N ALA A 78 24.94 -7.87 -1.16
CA ALA A 78 26.19 -8.58 -0.89
C ALA A 78 27.36 -7.63 -0.61
N GLN A 79 27.12 -6.57 0.16
CA GLN A 79 28.10 -5.56 0.55
C GLN A 79 28.61 -5.82 1.97
N ASP A 80 29.89 -5.54 2.19
CA ASP A 80 30.47 -5.58 3.53
C ASP A 80 29.87 -4.47 4.42
N THR A 81 29.82 -4.74 5.72
CA THR A 81 29.27 -3.81 6.72
C THR A 81 30.39 -2.90 7.25
N THR A 82 30.70 -1.85 6.50
CA THR A 82 31.67 -0.81 6.85
C THR A 82 30.95 0.48 7.21
N ASP A 83 31.60 1.39 7.93
CA ASP A 83 30.99 2.70 8.26
C ASP A 83 30.54 3.47 7.00
N HIS A 84 31.33 3.39 5.92
CA HIS A 84 31.01 4.02 4.64
C HIS A 84 29.77 3.39 3.98
N SER A 85 29.72 2.06 3.90
CA SER A 85 28.57 1.37 3.28
C SER A 85 27.30 1.51 4.11
N GLN A 86 27.40 1.55 5.45
CA GLN A 86 26.27 1.85 6.33
C GLN A 86 25.72 3.26 6.09
N ALA A 87 26.59 4.28 6.02
CA ALA A 87 26.16 5.66 5.79
C ALA A 87 25.43 5.82 4.44
N ILE A 88 25.94 5.22 3.38
CA ILE A 88 25.27 5.26 2.06
C ILE A 88 23.96 4.46 2.10
N ALA A 89 23.97 3.28 2.72
CA ALA A 89 22.79 2.45 2.84
C ALA A 89 21.65 3.18 3.58
N ALA A 90 21.95 3.92 4.65
CA ALA A 90 20.98 4.73 5.40
C ALA A 90 20.25 5.73 4.50
N GLU A 91 20.98 6.46 3.65
CA GLU A 91 20.39 7.40 2.68
C GLU A 91 19.54 6.68 1.64
N ILE A 92 19.97 5.50 1.17
CA ILE A 92 19.21 4.70 0.21
C ILE A 92 17.89 4.23 0.82
N VAL A 93 17.91 3.61 2.00
CA VAL A 93 16.70 3.04 2.60
C VAL A 93 15.69 4.13 2.97
N LYS A 94 16.17 5.32 3.34
CA LYS A 94 15.33 6.50 3.57
C LYS A 94 14.60 6.95 2.31
N VAL A 95 15.30 7.02 1.16
CA VAL A 95 14.69 7.34 -0.15
C VAL A 95 13.69 6.25 -0.59
N LEU A 96 13.91 5.01 -0.17
CA LEU A 96 13.01 3.88 -0.41
C LEU A 96 11.93 3.74 0.67
N CYS A 97 11.78 4.76 1.54
CA CYS A 97 10.76 4.83 2.59
C CYS A 97 10.74 3.59 3.49
N TYR A 98 11.91 2.97 3.69
CA TYR A 98 12.09 1.76 4.49
C TYR A 98 11.19 0.58 4.04
N LEU A 99 10.71 0.59 2.80
CA LEU A 99 9.84 -0.46 2.27
C LEU A 99 10.67 -1.72 1.94
N PRO A 100 10.48 -2.86 2.63
CA PRO A 100 11.37 -4.02 2.50
C PRO A 100 11.48 -4.54 1.06
N LEU A 101 10.37 -4.56 0.31
CA LEU A 101 10.37 -5.00 -1.08
C LEU A 101 11.22 -4.07 -1.97
N ALA A 102 11.11 -2.75 -1.78
CA ALA A 102 11.92 -1.79 -2.53
C ALA A 102 13.41 -1.94 -2.19
N ILE A 103 13.72 -2.19 -0.93
CA ILE A 103 15.09 -2.41 -0.43
C ILE A 103 15.69 -3.67 -1.04
N ILE A 104 14.96 -4.78 -1.07
CA ILE A 104 15.44 -6.04 -1.67
C ILE A 104 15.70 -5.86 -3.17
N GLN A 105 14.83 -5.14 -3.89
CA GLN A 105 15.05 -4.82 -5.31
C GLN A 105 16.28 -3.95 -5.53
N ALA A 106 16.46 -2.91 -4.70
CA ALA A 106 17.65 -2.06 -4.72
C ALA A 106 18.92 -2.88 -4.46
N GLY A 107 18.90 -3.72 -3.42
CA GLY A 107 19.99 -4.61 -3.08
C GLY A 107 20.35 -5.55 -4.23
N ALA A 108 19.37 -6.22 -4.84
CA ALA A 108 19.59 -7.08 -6.00
C ALA A 108 20.23 -6.33 -7.19
N PHE A 109 19.80 -5.10 -7.44
CA PHE A 109 20.41 -4.24 -8.46
C PHE A 109 21.86 -3.85 -8.10
N ILE A 110 22.11 -3.48 -6.85
CA ILE A 110 23.45 -3.08 -6.37
C ILE A 110 24.40 -4.29 -6.41
N SER A 111 23.96 -5.46 -5.98
CA SER A 111 24.72 -6.72 -6.07
C SER A 111 25.15 -7.02 -7.51
N LYS A 112 24.25 -6.84 -8.47
CA LYS A 112 24.55 -7.05 -9.90
C LYS A 112 25.46 -5.98 -10.50
N SER A 113 25.29 -4.71 -10.10
CA SER A 113 25.98 -3.57 -10.71
C SER A 113 27.27 -3.17 -10.02
N GLY A 114 27.45 -3.57 -8.76
CA GLY A 114 28.53 -3.14 -7.86
C GLY A 114 28.45 -1.68 -7.42
N LYS A 115 27.33 -0.99 -7.65
CA LYS A 115 27.22 0.48 -7.49
C LYS A 115 26.37 0.88 -6.29
N LEU A 116 26.93 0.79 -5.09
CA LEU A 116 26.30 1.31 -3.88
C LEU A 116 26.24 2.86 -3.91
N ASP A 117 27.39 3.53 -4.04
CA ASP A 117 27.55 4.99 -4.05
C ASP A 117 26.79 5.68 -5.20
N GLY A 118 26.64 4.98 -6.33
CA GLY A 118 25.96 5.48 -7.53
C GLY A 118 24.46 5.20 -7.59
N TYR A 119 23.91 4.44 -6.64
CA TYR A 119 22.53 3.97 -6.72
C TYR A 119 21.52 5.12 -6.75
N LEU A 120 21.63 6.08 -5.83
CA LEU A 120 20.67 7.19 -5.73
C LEU A 120 20.63 8.06 -6.99
N ALA A 121 21.77 8.30 -7.63
CA ALA A 121 21.83 9.06 -8.88
C ALA A 121 21.12 8.32 -10.04
N LEU A 122 21.29 6.99 -10.11
CA LEU A 122 20.56 6.16 -11.06
C LEU A 122 19.07 6.13 -10.74
N TYR A 123 18.71 6.04 -9.45
CA TYR A 123 17.33 6.00 -8.99
C TYR A 123 16.55 7.27 -9.32
N ALA A 124 17.14 8.44 -9.09
CA ALA A 124 16.51 9.73 -9.39
C ALA A 124 16.07 9.88 -10.86
N THR A 125 16.80 9.26 -11.80
CA THR A 125 16.52 9.35 -13.24
C THR A 125 15.82 8.11 -13.81
N ASN A 126 15.73 7.01 -13.05
CA ASN A 126 15.22 5.72 -13.54
C ASN A 126 14.24 5.03 -12.57
N LYS A 127 13.61 5.78 -11.64
CA LYS A 127 12.73 5.25 -10.58
C LYS A 127 11.79 4.15 -11.07
N THR A 128 10.95 4.44 -12.06
CA THR A 128 9.99 3.46 -12.62
C THR A 128 10.68 2.19 -13.11
N ARG A 129 11.75 2.34 -13.91
CA ARG A 129 12.47 1.19 -14.46
C ARG A 129 13.11 0.33 -13.38
N LEU A 130 13.62 0.92 -12.30
CA LEU A 130 14.24 0.17 -11.20
C LEU A 130 13.20 -0.51 -10.31
N LEU A 131 12.09 0.17 -9.99
CA LEU A 131 11.01 -0.40 -9.18
C LEU A 131 10.20 -1.47 -9.94
N SER A 132 10.24 -1.50 -11.27
CA SER A 132 9.63 -2.55 -12.10
C SER A 132 10.57 -3.72 -12.42
N GLN A 133 11.84 -3.68 -12.00
CA GLN A 133 12.77 -4.78 -12.25
C GLN A 133 12.58 -5.92 -11.25
N LYS A 134 12.44 -7.14 -11.77
CA LYS A 134 12.44 -8.35 -10.95
C LYS A 134 13.87 -8.70 -10.53
N PRO A 135 14.11 -9.05 -9.25
CA PRO A 135 15.35 -9.67 -8.84
C PRO A 135 15.59 -10.94 -9.67
N ALA A 136 16.81 -11.14 -10.19
CA ALA A 136 17.14 -12.29 -11.04
C ALA A 136 17.13 -13.63 -10.26
N GLN A 137 17.36 -13.56 -8.95
CA GLN A 137 17.25 -14.66 -8.00
C GLN A 137 16.61 -14.09 -6.72
N SER A 138 15.36 -14.43 -6.45
CA SER A 138 14.75 -14.26 -5.13
C SER A 138 14.70 -15.63 -4.46
N HIS A 139 15.08 -15.71 -3.19
CA HIS A 139 15.08 -16.97 -2.44
C HIS A 139 13.69 -17.64 -2.41
N ASP A 140 12.63 -16.87 -2.62
CA ASP A 140 11.24 -17.31 -2.45
C ASP A 140 10.44 -17.41 -3.76
N ASN A 141 11.06 -17.35 -4.94
CA ASN A 141 10.35 -17.21 -6.23
C ASN A 141 9.36 -16.02 -6.24
N TYR A 142 9.52 -15.04 -5.34
CA TYR A 142 8.63 -13.90 -5.22
C TYR A 142 8.70 -13.08 -6.52
N ALA A 143 7.65 -13.20 -7.32
CA ALA A 143 7.62 -12.72 -8.71
C ALA A 143 7.21 -11.25 -8.84
N TRP A 144 6.91 -10.61 -7.71
CA TRP A 144 6.34 -9.28 -7.65
C TRP A 144 7.39 -8.23 -7.31
N THR A 145 7.25 -7.10 -7.99
CA THR A 145 7.99 -5.86 -7.84
C THR A 145 7.12 -4.84 -7.09
N VAL A 146 7.71 -3.78 -6.54
CA VAL A 146 6.94 -2.68 -5.93
C VAL A 146 5.85 -2.19 -6.89
N TYR A 147 6.20 -1.98 -8.16
CA TYR A 147 5.26 -1.50 -9.17
C TYR A 147 4.14 -2.50 -9.46
N THR A 148 4.44 -3.79 -9.59
CA THR A 148 3.40 -4.80 -9.89
C THR A 148 2.48 -5.04 -8.71
N THR A 149 2.99 -5.03 -7.47
CA THR A 149 2.15 -5.19 -6.27
C THR A 149 1.19 -4.01 -6.11
N TRP A 150 1.69 -2.79 -6.36
CA TRP A 150 0.87 -1.60 -6.42
C TRP A 150 -0.19 -1.69 -7.52
N GLN A 151 0.23 -2.03 -8.74
CA GLN A 151 -0.66 -2.07 -9.90
C GLN A 151 -1.79 -3.09 -9.71
N ILE A 152 -1.52 -4.25 -9.11
CA ILE A 152 -2.56 -5.24 -8.79
C ILE A 152 -3.62 -4.65 -7.87
N SER A 153 -3.22 -3.98 -6.78
CA SER A 153 -4.17 -3.32 -5.88
C SER A 153 -4.94 -2.21 -6.58
N PHE A 154 -4.25 -1.37 -7.36
CA PHE A 154 -4.86 -0.27 -8.09
C PHE A 154 -5.89 -0.79 -9.09
N ASP A 155 -5.60 -1.89 -9.80
CA ASP A 155 -6.49 -2.44 -10.82
C ASP A 155 -7.81 -2.97 -10.24
N GLN A 156 -7.82 -3.41 -8.97
CA GLN A 156 -9.04 -3.84 -8.27
C GLN A 156 -9.99 -2.69 -7.90
N LEU A 157 -9.51 -1.44 -7.91
CA LEU A 157 -10.31 -0.29 -7.54
C LEU A 157 -11.36 0.06 -8.61
N SER A 158 -12.47 0.61 -8.13
CA SER A 158 -13.49 1.30 -8.92
C SER A 158 -12.87 2.47 -9.69
N GLN A 159 -13.51 2.86 -10.81
CA GLN A 159 -13.03 3.99 -11.59
C GLN A 159 -13.02 5.29 -10.79
N GLN A 160 -13.96 5.46 -9.86
CA GLN A 160 -14.03 6.62 -8.97
C GLN A 160 -12.84 6.66 -8.00
N ALA A 161 -12.52 5.54 -7.35
CA ALA A 161 -11.35 5.42 -6.47
C ALA A 161 -10.02 5.63 -7.20
N LYS A 162 -9.90 5.10 -8.43
CA LYS A 162 -8.73 5.37 -9.31
C LYS A 162 -8.57 6.85 -9.61
N THR A 163 -9.68 7.52 -9.94
CA THR A 163 -9.70 8.95 -10.25
C THR A 163 -9.36 9.79 -9.02
N PHE A 164 -9.81 9.39 -7.83
CA PHE A 164 -9.43 10.03 -6.57
C PHE A 164 -7.93 9.96 -6.30
N LEU A 165 -7.33 8.78 -6.47
CA LEU A 165 -5.87 8.61 -6.32
C LEU A 165 -5.09 9.44 -7.33
N GLN A 166 -5.56 9.50 -8.58
CA GLN A 166 -4.97 10.38 -9.60
C GLN A 166 -5.03 11.85 -9.18
N LEU A 167 -6.14 12.31 -8.59
CA LEU A 167 -6.24 13.66 -8.05
C LEU A 167 -5.26 13.88 -6.89
N CYS A 168 -5.15 12.92 -5.98
CA CYS A 168 -4.21 12.97 -4.86
C CYS A 168 -2.73 12.98 -5.30
N SER A 169 -2.41 12.47 -6.49
CA SER A 169 -1.03 12.48 -7.02
C SER A 169 -0.47 13.89 -7.27
N PHE A 170 -1.34 14.91 -7.33
CA PHE A 170 -0.96 16.32 -7.41
C PHE A 170 -0.75 16.97 -6.03
N LEU A 171 -1.12 16.29 -4.95
CA LEU A 171 -0.98 16.77 -3.58
C LEU A 171 0.33 16.27 -2.97
N HIS A 172 0.72 16.88 -1.86
CA HIS A 172 1.73 16.27 -1.00
C HIS A 172 1.17 14.95 -0.43
N TYR A 173 2.00 13.91 -0.36
CA TYR A 173 1.60 12.55 0.02
C TYR A 173 1.19 12.41 1.51
N GLN A 174 1.28 13.48 2.30
CA GLN A 174 0.84 13.56 3.70
C GLN A 174 -0.08 14.76 3.90
N GLY A 175 -0.95 14.65 4.90
CA GLY A 175 -1.81 15.75 5.34
C GLY A 175 -2.99 16.00 4.41
N ILE A 176 -3.43 14.98 3.69
CA ILE A 176 -4.56 15.09 2.77
C ILE A 176 -5.84 15.04 3.61
N SER A 177 -6.60 16.13 3.68
CA SER A 177 -7.88 16.18 4.40
C SER A 177 -9.07 16.17 3.43
N GLU A 178 -10.21 15.66 3.90
CA GLU A 178 -11.49 15.76 3.17
C GLU A 178 -11.83 17.22 2.85
N ASP A 179 -11.55 18.13 3.80
CA ASP A 179 -11.86 19.55 3.69
C ASP A 179 -11.27 20.21 2.44
N ILE A 180 -10.08 19.79 1.98
CA ILE A 180 -9.47 20.31 0.76
C ILE A 180 -10.37 20.05 -0.45
N PHE A 181 -10.92 18.84 -0.56
CA PHE A 181 -11.80 18.46 -1.67
C PHE A 181 -13.19 19.08 -1.54
N ARG A 182 -13.76 19.06 -0.32
CA ARG A 182 -15.06 19.69 -0.04
C ARG A 182 -15.05 21.18 -0.35
N ASN A 183 -14.00 21.88 0.04
CA ASN A 183 -13.85 23.31 -0.23
C ASN A 183 -13.64 23.59 -1.73
N ALA A 184 -12.89 22.72 -2.43
CA ALA A 184 -12.70 22.84 -3.88
C ALA A 184 -14.00 22.60 -4.65
N ALA A 185 -14.82 21.63 -4.23
CA ALA A 185 -16.13 21.35 -4.84
C ALA A 185 -17.11 22.53 -4.67
N GLY A 186 -17.03 23.24 -3.54
CA GLY A 186 -17.80 24.46 -3.27
C GLY A 186 -17.21 25.75 -3.85
N TYR A 187 -16.08 25.69 -4.55
CA TYR A 187 -15.38 26.88 -5.02
C TYR A 187 -16.17 27.61 -6.12
N LYS A 188 -16.39 28.91 -5.93
CA LYS A 188 -17.06 29.77 -6.92
C LYS A 188 -16.02 30.43 -7.81
N ILE A 189 -16.07 30.13 -9.11
CA ILE A 189 -15.20 30.73 -10.13
C ILE A 189 -15.40 32.25 -10.13
N GLY A 190 -14.38 32.98 -9.68
CA GLY A 190 -14.33 34.45 -9.70
C GLY A 190 -13.55 34.98 -10.90
N PRO A 191 -13.49 36.32 -11.08
CA PRO A 191 -12.81 36.95 -12.22
C PRO A 191 -11.29 36.71 -12.28
N SER A 192 -10.68 36.26 -11.19
CA SER A 192 -9.25 35.89 -11.11
C SER A 192 -9.01 34.38 -11.09
N SER A 193 -10.05 33.57 -11.32
CA SER A 193 -9.91 32.10 -11.35
C SER A 193 -9.35 31.64 -12.70
N PRO A 194 -8.74 30.44 -12.76
CA PRO A 194 -8.40 29.78 -14.01
C PRO A 194 -9.62 29.68 -14.94
N SER A 195 -9.38 29.50 -16.24
CA SER A 195 -10.46 29.46 -17.23
C SER A 195 -11.41 28.30 -16.92
N LYS A 196 -12.66 28.41 -17.40
CA LYS A 196 -13.63 27.31 -17.26
C LYS A 196 -13.11 26.02 -17.90
N GLU A 197 -12.41 26.12 -19.02
CA GLU A 197 -11.81 24.95 -19.66
C GLU A 197 -10.72 24.31 -18.80
N GLU A 198 -9.90 25.10 -18.11
CA GLU A 198 -8.84 24.61 -17.21
C GLU A 198 -9.40 23.92 -15.96
N LEU A 199 -10.57 24.37 -15.47
CA LEU A 199 -11.21 23.81 -14.28
C LEU A 199 -12.17 22.66 -14.58
N GLN A 200 -12.50 22.40 -15.84
CA GLN A 200 -13.51 21.41 -16.22
C GLN A 200 -13.17 20.02 -15.68
N MET A 201 -11.97 19.51 -15.95
CA MET A 201 -11.57 18.17 -15.51
C MET A 201 -11.53 18.04 -13.97
N PRO A 202 -10.90 18.95 -13.19
CA PRO A 202 -10.95 18.91 -11.74
C PRO A 202 -12.38 18.96 -11.17
N LEU A 203 -13.25 19.80 -11.73
CA LEU A 203 -14.65 19.90 -11.29
C LEU A 203 -15.45 18.65 -11.64
N ASP A 204 -15.22 18.04 -12.80
CA ASP A 204 -15.86 16.78 -13.19
C ASP A 204 -15.47 15.66 -12.22
N VAL A 205 -14.19 15.59 -11.81
CA VAL A 205 -13.73 14.65 -10.80
C VAL A 205 -14.39 14.91 -9.44
N LEU A 206 -14.39 16.16 -8.97
CA LEU A 206 -14.98 16.52 -7.68
C LEU A 206 -16.49 16.30 -7.66
N SER A 207 -17.18 16.46 -8.80
CA SER A 207 -18.62 16.23 -8.91
C SER A 207 -19.02 14.78 -8.66
N GLN A 208 -18.10 13.81 -8.81
CA GLN A 208 -18.34 12.41 -8.46
C GLN A 208 -18.55 12.20 -6.96
N PHE A 209 -18.09 13.14 -6.13
CA PHE A 209 -18.22 13.11 -4.66
C PHE A 209 -19.36 13.99 -4.15
N SER A 210 -20.21 14.48 -5.05
CA SER A 210 -21.36 15.31 -4.72
C SER A 210 -22.67 14.58 -5.02
N ASP A 211 -23.71 14.93 -4.29
CA ASP A 211 -25.07 14.46 -4.54
C ASP A 211 -25.64 15.06 -5.86
N PRO A 212 -26.83 14.61 -6.33
CA PRO A 212 -27.44 15.15 -7.54
C PRO A 212 -27.77 16.65 -7.50
N SER A 213 -27.74 17.28 -6.32
CA SER A 213 -27.91 18.72 -6.15
C SER A 213 -26.58 19.51 -6.19
N GLY A 214 -25.46 18.81 -6.34
CA GLY A 214 -24.11 19.36 -6.38
C GLY A 214 -23.52 19.66 -5.01
N ILE A 215 -24.14 19.17 -3.93
CA ILE A 215 -23.64 19.32 -2.56
C ILE A 215 -22.69 18.16 -2.26
N TRP A 216 -21.55 18.46 -1.64
CA TRP A 216 -20.58 17.45 -1.24
C TRP A 216 -21.22 16.35 -0.38
N ASP A 217 -21.01 15.10 -0.77
CA ASP A 217 -21.51 13.92 -0.08
C ASP A 217 -20.38 13.26 0.74
N PRO A 218 -20.36 13.46 2.07
CA PRO A 218 -19.34 12.88 2.93
C PRO A 218 -19.40 11.35 2.99
N LEU A 219 -20.57 10.74 2.73
CA LEU A 219 -20.70 9.28 2.70
C LEU A 219 -20.03 8.72 1.45
N CYS A 220 -20.24 9.37 0.29
CA CYS A 220 -19.56 8.98 -0.94
C CYS A 220 -18.02 9.08 -0.80
N PHE A 221 -17.52 10.15 -0.20
CA PHE A 221 -16.09 10.28 0.09
C PHE A 221 -15.57 9.19 1.04
N MET A 222 -16.33 8.89 2.10
CA MET A 222 -16.01 7.82 3.04
C MET A 222 -15.99 6.45 2.35
N ASP A 223 -16.92 6.15 1.45
CA ASP A 223 -17.00 4.89 0.73
C ASP A 223 -15.77 4.71 -0.18
N VAL A 224 -15.44 5.74 -0.97
CA VAL A 224 -14.26 5.73 -1.86
C VAL A 224 -12.96 5.59 -1.07
N THR A 225 -12.80 6.35 0.01
CA THR A 225 -11.57 6.25 0.82
C THR A 225 -11.49 4.92 1.57
N SER A 226 -12.62 4.34 1.99
CA SER A 226 -12.67 3.01 2.60
C SER A 226 -12.30 1.91 1.61
N GLU A 227 -12.76 2.01 0.36
CA GLU A 227 -12.37 1.11 -0.72
C GLU A 227 -10.84 1.12 -0.93
N ILE A 228 -10.24 2.32 -1.05
CA ILE A 228 -8.79 2.47 -1.27
C ILE A 228 -7.99 1.93 -0.06
N ARG A 229 -8.50 2.14 1.16
CA ARG A 229 -7.90 1.61 2.41
C ARG A 229 -7.95 0.10 2.49
N ALA A 230 -8.99 -0.55 1.97
CA ALA A 230 -9.10 -2.01 1.97
C ALA A 230 -7.94 -2.68 1.20
N TYR A 231 -7.33 -1.96 0.25
CA TYR A 231 -6.15 -2.40 -0.49
C TYR A 231 -4.82 -1.83 0.03
N SER A 232 -4.84 -1.15 1.19
CA SER A 232 -3.67 -0.50 1.81
C SER A 232 -2.97 0.53 0.92
N LEU A 233 -3.71 1.22 0.04
CA LEU A 233 -3.16 2.25 -0.85
C LEU A 233 -3.13 3.65 -0.21
N ILE A 234 -3.96 3.88 0.80
CA ILE A 234 -3.93 5.07 1.67
C ILE A 234 -3.99 4.65 3.14
N THR A 235 -3.40 5.46 4.00
CA THR A 235 -3.51 5.35 5.46
C THR A 235 -4.36 6.50 5.99
N PHE A 236 -5.21 6.21 6.98
CA PHE A 236 -6.00 7.22 7.69
C PHE A 236 -5.49 7.37 9.12
N HIS A 237 -5.11 8.59 9.48
CA HIS A 237 -4.62 8.96 10.81
C HIS A 237 -5.77 9.57 11.62
N SER A 238 -6.46 8.73 12.39
CA SER A 238 -7.69 9.11 13.10
C SER A 238 -7.52 10.27 14.07
N GLU A 239 -6.36 10.40 14.72
CA GLU A 239 -6.08 11.48 15.66
C GLU A 239 -6.04 12.86 14.99
N GLN A 240 -5.63 12.90 13.72
CA GLN A 240 -5.46 14.14 12.96
C GLN A 240 -6.59 14.35 11.95
N ASN A 241 -7.39 13.30 11.69
CA ASN A 241 -8.37 13.25 10.60
C ASN A 241 -7.73 13.53 9.22
N LEU A 242 -6.56 12.94 8.98
CA LEU A 242 -5.77 13.14 7.76
C LEU A 242 -5.44 11.81 7.09
N PHE A 243 -5.34 11.84 5.77
CA PHE A 243 -4.89 10.73 4.93
C PHE A 243 -3.43 10.92 4.51
N SER A 244 -2.75 9.80 4.26
CA SER A 244 -1.43 9.76 3.62
C SER A 244 -1.37 8.65 2.57
N ILE A 245 -0.57 8.89 1.53
CA ILE A 245 -0.21 7.92 0.49
C ILE A 245 1.27 7.57 0.69
N HIS A 246 1.63 6.30 0.49
CA HIS A 246 3.03 5.90 0.58
C HIS A 246 3.83 6.48 -0.61
N PRO A 247 5.02 7.08 -0.46
CA PRO A 247 5.71 7.79 -1.56
C PRO A 247 6.20 6.93 -2.75
N LEU A 248 6.17 5.62 -2.59
CA LEU A 248 6.49 4.64 -3.63
C LEU A 248 5.24 4.08 -4.37
N VAL A 249 4.06 4.56 -3.99
CA VAL A 249 2.72 4.18 -4.45
C VAL A 249 2.10 5.38 -5.17
#